data_AF-A0A1G0ECM1-F1
#
_entry.id   AF-A0A1G0ECM1-F1
#
_cell.length_a   1.000
_cell.length_b   1.000
_cell.length_c   1.000
_cell.angle_alpha   90.00
_cell.angle_beta   90.00
_cell.angle_gamma   90.00
#
_symmetry.space_group_name_H-M   'P 1'
#
loop_
_entity.id
_entity.type
_entity.pdbx_description
1 polymer ?
#
loop_
_entity_poly.entity_id
_entity_poly.type
_entity_poly.pdbx_seq_one_letter_code
_entity_poly.pdbx_strand_id
1 'polypeptide(L)'
;MKKYASFLLGSILFLCVFSSNVLADDNANTPPIPKNNTTFLQQADTAVLSQSAERPGYYVLTLYGVSPYMTYFSTMPFHSSGILLTQDFMGTWFLGDKGAQQNNPNAVIFGSQLNGEINQNAEIPLLTLSNPKSNASKTTIQYVAKSLSANSLNLKEFRYDHAILVITS
;
A
#
# COMPACT_ATOMS: atom_id res chain seq x y z
N MET A 1 30.79 82.80 14.92
CA MET A 1 29.60 82.67 14.05
C MET A 1 29.77 81.46 13.14
N LYS A 2 28.67 80.69 12.98
CA LYS A 2 28.39 79.62 12.00
C LYS A 2 28.93 78.21 12.28
N LYS A 3 27.96 77.30 12.31
CA LYS A 3 27.94 75.85 12.53
C LYS A 3 28.17 75.11 11.22
N TYR A 4 28.78 73.92 11.27
CA TYR A 4 28.51 72.75 10.41
C TYR A 4 28.91 71.52 11.26
N ALA A 5 28.04 70.64 11.77
CA ALA A 5 27.00 69.79 11.20
C ALA A 5 27.52 68.57 10.42
N SER A 6 27.07 67.40 10.89
CA SER A 6 26.89 66.11 10.18
C SER A 6 28.06 65.12 10.23
N PHE A 7 27.97 64.10 11.08
CA PHE A 7 27.43 62.74 10.80
C PHE A 7 28.18 62.00 9.69
N LEU A 8 28.99 61.00 10.08
CA LEU A 8 29.37 59.91 9.19
C LEU A 8 28.91 58.59 9.80
N LEU A 9 27.75 58.20 9.28
CA LEU A 9 27.10 56.92 9.44
C LEU A 9 27.81 55.89 8.54
N GLY A 10 28.01 54.68 9.07
CA GLY A 10 27.67 53.45 8.36
C GLY A 10 28.64 52.94 7.28
N SER A 11 29.21 51.77 7.54
CA SER A 11 29.22 50.65 6.59
C SER A 11 29.53 49.34 7.35
N ILE A 12 28.51 48.80 8.03
CA ILE A 12 28.52 47.39 8.41
C ILE A 12 28.17 46.61 7.14
N LEU A 13 29.16 45.92 6.58
CA LEU A 13 28.97 44.95 5.52
C LEU A 13 28.17 43.77 6.09
N PHE A 14 26.85 43.80 5.87
CA PHE A 14 25.96 42.68 6.13
C PHE A 14 26.10 41.70 4.96
N LEU A 15 26.98 40.70 5.10
CA LEU A 15 27.02 39.55 4.19
C LEU A 15 25.75 38.72 4.43
N CYS A 16 24.70 38.96 3.64
CA CYS A 16 23.63 38.00 3.49
C CYS A 16 24.20 36.78 2.75
N VAL A 17 24.57 35.76 3.51
CA VAL A 17 24.73 34.42 2.96
C VAL A 17 23.34 33.99 2.53
N PHE A 18 23.07 34.04 1.23
CA PHE A 18 21.89 33.41 0.66
C PHE A 18 22.04 31.90 0.85
N SER A 19 21.54 31.39 1.98
CA SER A 19 21.13 30.00 2.06
C SER A 19 20.02 29.83 1.04
N SER A 20 20.35 29.38 -0.17
CA SER A 20 19.35 28.86 -1.08
C SER A 20 18.70 27.68 -0.37
N ASN A 21 17.56 27.95 0.28
CA ASN A 21 16.58 26.91 0.56
C ASN A 21 16.14 26.43 -0.82
N VAL A 22 16.87 25.45 -1.36
CA VAL A 22 16.30 24.51 -2.32
C VAL A 22 15.25 23.77 -1.50
N LEU A 23 14.07 24.38 -1.41
CA LEU A 23 12.85 23.61 -1.20
C LEU A 23 12.78 22.75 -2.45
N ALA A 24 13.25 21.50 -2.31
CA ALA A 24 12.82 20.46 -3.22
C ALA A 24 11.29 20.54 -3.19
N ASP A 25 10.73 20.99 -4.31
CA ASP A 25 9.30 20.95 -4.52
C ASP A 25 8.96 19.45 -4.53
N ASP A 26 8.47 18.95 -3.40
CA ASP A 26 7.95 17.59 -3.23
C ASP A 26 6.66 17.39 -4.05
N ASN A 27 6.37 18.27 -5.01
CA ASN A 27 5.66 17.93 -6.22
C ASN A 27 6.54 17.06 -7.15
N ALA A 28 7.18 16.05 -6.56
CA ALA A 28 7.66 14.90 -7.31
C ALA A 28 6.40 14.30 -7.94
N ASN A 29 6.28 14.45 -9.26
CA ASN A 29 5.38 13.70 -10.10
C ASN A 29 5.39 12.25 -9.62
N THR A 30 4.41 11.86 -8.79
CA THR A 30 4.23 10.47 -8.43
C THR A 30 3.97 9.78 -9.76
N PRO A 31 4.87 8.88 -10.21
CA PRO A 31 4.70 8.26 -11.50
C PRO A 31 3.31 7.62 -11.53
N PRO A 32 2.52 7.82 -12.60
CA PRO A 32 1.20 7.23 -12.68
C PRO A 32 1.35 5.72 -12.48
N ILE A 33 0.68 5.19 -11.47
CA ILE A 33 0.74 3.76 -11.13
C ILE A 33 0.30 2.98 -12.38
N PRO A 34 1.15 2.11 -12.95
CA PRO A 34 0.78 1.34 -14.12
C PRO A 34 -0.42 0.45 -13.78
N LYS A 35 -1.52 0.63 -14.50
CA LYS A 35 -2.81 -0.03 -14.20
C LYS A 35 -2.93 -1.46 -14.68
N ASN A 36 -2.02 -1.92 -15.54
CA ASN A 36 -2.05 -3.26 -16.13
C ASN A 36 -0.68 -3.91 -15.94
N ASN A 37 -0.66 -5.23 -15.74
CA ASN A 37 0.54 -6.04 -15.62
C ASN A 37 1.42 -5.68 -14.40
N THR A 38 0.81 -5.11 -13.37
CA THR A 38 1.49 -4.71 -12.13
C THR A 38 1.20 -5.70 -11.01
N THR A 39 2.25 -6.04 -10.27
CA THR A 39 2.13 -6.80 -9.03
C THR A 39 2.49 -5.89 -7.88
N PHE A 40 1.69 -5.93 -6.82
CA PHE A 40 1.90 -5.20 -5.58
C PHE A 40 2.17 -6.16 -4.44
N LEU A 41 3.12 -5.81 -3.59
CA LEU A 41 3.44 -6.52 -2.36
C LEU A 41 3.01 -5.65 -1.19
N GLN A 42 2.02 -6.14 -0.45
CA GLN A 42 1.53 -5.51 0.76
C GLN A 42 1.94 -6.33 1.97
N GLN A 43 2.65 -5.70 2.90
CA GLN A 43 3.12 -6.34 4.12
C GLN A 43 2.20 -6.01 5.29
N ALA A 44 2.00 -6.98 6.17
CA ALA A 44 1.24 -6.85 7.40
C ALA A 44 1.85 -7.75 8.49
N ASP A 45 1.74 -7.33 9.75
CA ASP A 45 2.18 -8.15 10.88
C ASP A 45 1.38 -9.46 10.95
N THR A 46 0.06 -9.36 10.74
CA THR A 46 -0.84 -10.51 10.76
C THR A 46 -1.88 -10.42 9.65
N ALA A 47 -2.16 -11.53 8.98
CA ALA A 47 -3.31 -11.70 8.11
C ALA A 47 -4.26 -12.77 8.65
N VAL A 48 -5.55 -12.46 8.66
CA VAL A 48 -6.62 -13.39 9.04
C VAL A 48 -7.60 -13.52 7.88
N LEU A 49 -7.76 -14.73 7.37
CA LEU A 49 -8.71 -15.06 6.31
C LEU A 49 -9.82 -15.94 6.91
N SER A 50 -10.97 -15.33 7.21
CA SER A 50 -12.09 -16.03 7.84
C SER A 50 -13.23 -16.22 6.85
N GLN A 51 -13.86 -17.40 6.85
CA GLN A 51 -14.99 -17.68 5.97
C GLN A 51 -16.18 -16.76 6.27
N SER A 52 -16.82 -16.25 5.23
CA SER A 52 -18.05 -15.47 5.36
C SER A 52 -19.20 -16.37 5.83
N ALA A 53 -19.84 -15.99 6.93
CA ALA A 53 -21.03 -16.69 7.43
C ALA A 53 -22.22 -16.59 6.47
N GLU A 54 -22.26 -15.54 5.65
CA GLU A 54 -23.39 -15.22 4.78
C GLU A 54 -23.26 -15.84 3.39
N ARG A 55 -22.04 -16.15 2.94
CA ARG A 55 -21.77 -16.54 1.55
C ARG A 55 -20.69 -17.62 1.45
N PRO A 56 -21.07 -18.89 1.21
CA PRO A 56 -20.11 -19.96 0.94
C PRO A 56 -19.16 -19.62 -0.23
N GLY A 57 -17.87 -19.93 -0.08
CA GLY A 57 -16.82 -19.61 -1.05
C GLY A 57 -16.29 -18.17 -0.99
N TYR A 58 -16.88 -17.32 -0.14
CA TYR A 58 -16.36 -16.00 0.18
C TYR A 58 -15.75 -15.97 1.58
N TYR A 59 -14.78 -15.09 1.75
CA TYR A 59 -14.00 -14.89 2.94
C TYR A 59 -13.83 -13.39 3.20
N VAL A 60 -13.53 -13.05 4.45
CA VAL A 60 -13.07 -11.73 4.84
C VAL A 60 -11.58 -11.86 5.13
N LEU A 61 -10.76 -11.18 4.34
CA LEU A 61 -9.34 -11.04 4.60
C LEU A 61 -9.13 -9.77 5.42
N THR A 62 -8.61 -9.89 6.64
CA THR A 62 -8.21 -8.75 7.47
C THR A 62 -6.71 -8.76 7.66
N LEU A 63 -6.06 -7.68 7.26
CA LEU A 63 -4.66 -7.40 7.52
C LEU A 63 -4.54 -6.45 8.72
N TYR A 64 -3.63 -6.76 9.64
CA TYR A 64 -3.32 -5.97 10.82
C TYR A 64 -1.85 -5.54 10.79
N GLY A 65 -1.54 -4.34 11.28
CA GLY A 65 -0.18 -3.80 11.24
C GLY A 65 0.29 -3.60 9.80
N VAL A 66 -0.59 -3.10 8.93
CA VAL A 66 -0.26 -2.93 7.50
C VAL A 66 0.83 -1.87 7.37
N SER A 67 1.88 -2.20 6.63
CA SER A 67 2.95 -1.25 6.29
C SER A 67 2.35 -0.01 5.61
N PRO A 68 2.83 1.21 5.93
CA PRO A 68 2.41 2.42 5.23
C PRO A 68 2.87 2.44 3.76
N TYR A 69 3.78 1.52 3.39
CA TYR A 69 4.36 1.41 2.06
C TYR A 69 4.08 0.05 1.43
N MET A 70 3.86 0.06 0.11
CA MET A 70 3.77 -1.13 -0.73
C MET A 70 4.89 -1.11 -1.76
N THR A 71 5.45 -2.28 -2.05
CA THR A 71 6.36 -2.42 -3.20
C THR A 71 5.53 -2.81 -4.42
N TYR A 72 5.88 -2.28 -5.59
CA TYR A 72 5.25 -2.68 -6.84
C TYR A 72 6.29 -2.98 -7.91
N PHE A 73 5.91 -3.81 -8.87
CA PHE A 73 6.66 -4.03 -10.10
C PHE A 73 5.72 -4.34 -11.25
N SER A 74 6.00 -3.78 -12.44
CA SER A 74 5.26 -4.03 -13.67
C SER A 74 6.05 -4.93 -14.61
N THR A 75 5.35 -5.84 -15.29
CA THR A 75 5.90 -6.71 -16.33
C THR A 75 5.79 -6.05 -17.71
N MET A 76 6.37 -6.69 -18.74
CA MET A 76 6.48 -6.12 -20.09
C MET A 76 5.16 -5.49 -20.62
N PRO A 77 5.26 -4.43 -21.46
CA PRO A 77 6.48 -3.84 -22.04
C PRO A 77 7.13 -2.75 -21.18
N PHE A 78 6.50 -2.35 -20.09
CA PHE A 78 7.01 -1.29 -19.21
C PHE A 78 7.58 -1.92 -17.94
N HIS A 79 8.90 -1.91 -17.80
CA HIS A 79 9.58 -2.33 -16.58
C HIS A 79 9.64 -1.16 -15.61
N SER A 80 8.75 -1.13 -14.64
CA SER A 80 8.78 -0.16 -13.54
C SER A 80 8.74 -0.93 -12.23
N SER A 81 9.46 -0.44 -11.22
CA SER A 81 9.38 -0.95 -9.87
C SER A 81 9.62 0.19 -8.90
N GLY A 82 8.99 0.12 -7.73
CA GLY A 82 9.19 1.15 -6.73
C GLY A 82 8.38 0.90 -5.47
N ILE A 83 8.31 1.96 -4.68
CA ILE A 83 7.55 2.01 -3.43
C ILE A 83 6.44 3.04 -3.61
N LEU A 84 5.26 2.76 -3.07
CA LEU A 84 4.13 3.67 -3.08
C LEU A 84 3.42 3.64 -1.72
N LEU A 85 2.69 4.70 -1.35
CA LEU A 85 1.94 4.72 -0.10
C LEU A 85 0.74 3.78 -0.19
N THR A 86 0.53 2.94 0.82
CA THR A 86 -0.63 2.04 0.89
C THR A 86 -1.94 2.79 0.70
N GLN A 87 -2.04 4.03 1.19
CA GLN A 87 -3.21 4.88 1.00
C GLN A 87 -3.44 5.28 -0.47
N ASP A 88 -2.38 5.55 -1.23
CA ASP A 88 -2.47 5.91 -2.65
C ASP A 88 -2.91 4.70 -3.48
N PHE A 89 -2.40 3.50 -3.17
CA PHE A 89 -2.88 2.26 -3.79
C PHE A 89 -4.38 2.08 -3.56
N MET A 90 -4.83 2.27 -2.32
CA MET A 90 -6.24 2.13 -1.95
C MET A 90 -7.13 3.16 -2.65
N GLY A 91 -6.64 4.39 -2.83
CA GLY A 91 -7.34 5.47 -3.51
C GLY A 91 -7.40 5.32 -5.03
N THR A 92 -6.42 4.67 -5.65
CA THR A 92 -6.30 4.59 -7.12
C THR A 92 -6.88 3.31 -7.70
N TRP A 93 -6.70 2.18 -7.01
CA TRP A 93 -7.05 0.86 -7.54
C TRP A 93 -8.54 0.55 -7.42
N PHE A 94 -9.18 1.01 -6.34
CA PHE A 94 -10.54 0.60 -5.98
C PHE A 94 -11.61 1.68 -6.18
N LEU A 95 -11.22 2.91 -6.53
CA LEU A 95 -12.14 4.07 -6.62
C LEU A 95 -12.26 4.71 -8.01
N GLY A 96 -11.65 4.18 -9.08
CA GLY A 96 -11.80 4.74 -10.44
C GLY A 96 -13.23 4.59 -11.00
N ASP A 97 -13.55 5.28 -12.11
CA ASP A 97 -14.88 5.30 -12.77
C ASP A 97 -15.43 3.92 -13.21
N LYS A 98 -14.61 2.87 -13.11
CA LYS A 98 -14.92 1.44 -13.30
C LYS A 98 -14.34 0.53 -12.19
N GLY A 99 -13.86 1.13 -11.10
CA GLY A 99 -13.03 0.53 -10.06
C GLY A 99 -13.68 -0.68 -9.38
N ALA A 100 -12.85 -1.56 -8.79
CA ALA A 100 -13.16 -2.80 -8.05
C ALA A 100 -14.21 -3.74 -8.69
N GLN A 101 -15.42 -3.26 -8.94
CA GLN A 101 -16.55 -3.96 -9.52
C GLN A 101 -16.31 -4.55 -10.93
N GLN A 102 -15.39 -4.01 -11.74
CA GLN A 102 -15.02 -4.62 -13.05
C GLN A 102 -13.66 -5.32 -13.05
N ASN A 103 -12.71 -4.93 -12.18
CA ASN A 103 -11.35 -5.47 -12.14
C ASN A 103 -10.94 -5.84 -10.71
N ASN A 104 -11.55 -6.89 -10.16
CA ASN A 104 -11.12 -7.45 -8.87
C ASN A 104 -9.76 -8.12 -9.05
N PRO A 105 -8.68 -7.65 -8.38
CA PRO A 105 -7.37 -8.23 -8.59
C PRO A 105 -7.29 -9.64 -8.00
N ASN A 106 -6.48 -10.48 -8.62
CA ASN A 106 -6.12 -11.77 -8.04
C ASN A 106 -5.05 -11.54 -6.98
N ALA A 107 -5.05 -12.39 -5.96
CA ALA A 107 -4.08 -12.30 -4.90
C ALA A 107 -3.72 -13.66 -4.30
N VAL A 108 -2.54 -13.68 -3.69
CA VAL A 108 -2.03 -14.78 -2.89
C VAL A 108 -1.51 -14.24 -1.58
N ILE A 109 -1.77 -14.96 -0.48
CA ILE A 109 -1.23 -14.64 0.83
C ILE A 109 -0.07 -15.60 1.13
N PHE A 110 1.07 -15.04 1.51
CA PHE A 110 2.21 -15.77 2.06
C PHE A 110 2.45 -15.34 3.52
N GLY A 111 3.00 -16.24 4.33
CA GLY A 111 3.39 -15.96 5.71
C GLY A 111 3.54 -17.24 6.52
N SER A 112 3.95 -17.10 7.78
CA SER A 112 4.00 -18.21 8.73
C SER A 112 2.58 -18.57 9.15
N GLN A 113 2.02 -19.63 8.58
CA GLN A 113 0.67 -20.09 8.93
C GLN A 113 0.66 -20.62 10.37
N LEU A 114 -0.17 -20.01 11.22
CA LEU A 114 -0.23 -20.32 12.66
C LEU A 114 -1.15 -21.49 13.00
N ASN A 115 -2.15 -21.75 12.16
CA ASN A 115 -3.19 -22.75 12.42
C ASN A 115 -3.25 -23.84 11.33
N GLY A 116 -2.21 -23.93 10.50
CA GLY A 116 -1.99 -25.09 9.63
C GLY A 116 -1.26 -26.17 10.41
N GLU A 117 -1.63 -27.44 10.21
CA GLU A 117 -0.79 -28.53 10.67
C GLU A 117 0.57 -28.42 9.98
N ILE A 118 1.66 -28.43 10.77
CA ILE A 118 3.06 -28.24 10.35
C ILE A 118 3.48 -29.20 9.22
N ASN A 119 2.70 -30.25 8.97
CA ASN A 119 2.92 -31.20 7.89
C ASN A 119 1.58 -31.59 7.25
N GLN A 120 1.22 -31.02 6.10
CA GLN A 120 1.11 -31.83 4.86
C GLN A 120 0.51 -31.12 3.64
N ASN A 121 -0.07 -29.93 3.71
CA ASN A 121 -0.38 -29.12 2.52
C ASN A 121 -0.58 -27.68 2.98
N ALA A 122 0.46 -26.83 2.88
CA ALA A 122 0.25 -25.40 3.00
C ALA A 122 -0.64 -24.96 1.84
N GLU A 123 -1.95 -24.90 2.06
CA GLU A 123 -2.90 -24.40 1.06
C GLU A 123 -2.62 -22.93 0.87
N ILE A 124 -1.98 -22.60 -0.25
CA ILE A 124 -1.78 -21.21 -0.67
C ILE A 124 -3.12 -20.72 -1.23
N PRO A 125 -3.83 -19.81 -0.54
CA PRO A 125 -5.14 -19.37 -0.98
C PRO A 125 -5.00 -18.48 -2.22
N LEU A 126 -5.47 -18.95 -3.36
CA LEU A 126 -5.66 -18.14 -4.57
C LEU A 126 -7.00 -17.42 -4.44
N LEU A 127 -6.95 -16.10 -4.40
CA LEU A 127 -8.09 -15.25 -4.08
C LEU A 127 -8.35 -14.23 -5.19
N THR A 128 -9.60 -13.84 -5.33
CA THR A 128 -9.99 -12.59 -6.00
C THR A 128 -10.45 -11.61 -4.93
N LEU A 129 -9.84 -10.41 -4.88
CA LEU A 129 -10.10 -9.41 -3.84
C LEU A 129 -11.07 -8.34 -4.31
N SER A 130 -11.93 -7.86 -3.42
CA SER A 130 -12.87 -6.78 -3.70
C SER A 130 -13.18 -5.94 -2.46
N ASN A 131 -13.84 -4.80 -2.68
CA ASN A 131 -14.43 -3.93 -1.66
C ASN A 131 -13.50 -3.65 -0.47
N PRO A 132 -12.28 -3.14 -0.70
CA PRO A 132 -11.35 -2.97 0.38
C PRO A 132 -11.76 -1.81 1.27
N LYS A 133 -11.49 -1.95 2.57
CA LYS A 133 -11.79 -0.96 3.59
C LYS A 133 -10.55 -0.75 4.43
N SER A 134 -10.01 0.47 4.38
CA SER A 134 -8.88 0.86 5.21
C SER A 134 -9.36 1.58 6.46
N ASN A 135 -8.75 1.25 7.60
CA ASN A 135 -8.80 2.04 8.81
C ASN A 135 -7.37 2.45 9.18
N ALA A 136 -7.00 3.67 8.75
CA ALA A 136 -5.66 4.21 8.96
C ALA A 136 -5.29 4.32 10.44
N SER A 137 -6.26 4.67 11.31
CA SER A 137 -6.01 4.79 12.76
C SER A 137 -5.63 3.47 13.43
N LYS A 138 -6.05 2.34 12.85
CA LYS A 138 -5.77 0.99 13.36
C LYS A 138 -4.72 0.25 12.53
N THR A 139 -4.18 0.86 11.48
CA THR A 139 -3.29 0.19 10.51
C THR A 139 -3.89 -1.12 9.98
N THR A 140 -5.21 -1.16 9.78
CA THR A 140 -5.91 -2.36 9.31
C THR A 140 -6.51 -2.15 7.94
N ILE A 141 -6.42 -3.17 7.10
CA ILE A 141 -7.12 -3.20 5.81
C ILE A 141 -7.92 -4.50 5.71
N GLN A 142 -9.18 -4.37 5.31
CA GLN A 142 -10.07 -5.50 5.06
C GLN A 142 -10.38 -5.61 3.58
N TYR A 143 -10.45 -6.84 3.07
CA TYR A 143 -10.90 -7.18 1.72
C TYR A 143 -12.02 -8.21 1.82
N VAL A 144 -12.96 -8.16 0.87
CA VAL A 144 -13.78 -9.33 0.54
C VAL A 144 -12.94 -10.20 -0.40
N ALA A 145 -12.77 -11.47 -0.05
CA ALA A 145 -11.97 -12.41 -0.82
C ALA A 145 -12.87 -13.56 -1.32
N LYS A 146 -12.74 -13.92 -2.59
CA LYS A 146 -13.39 -15.10 -3.17
C LYS A 146 -12.31 -16.13 -3.52
N SER A 147 -12.48 -17.37 -3.06
CA SER A 147 -11.55 -18.45 -3.43
C SER A 147 -11.65 -18.74 -4.93
N LEU A 148 -10.50 -18.85 -5.60
CA LEU A 148 -10.39 -19.34 -6.98
C LEU A 148 -10.15 -20.85 -7.05
N SER A 149 -9.80 -21.48 -5.94
CA SER A 149 -9.64 -22.92 -5.86
C SER A 149 -11.00 -23.62 -6.01
N ALA A 150 -11.05 -24.68 -6.82
CA ALA A 150 -12.25 -25.50 -7.02
C ALA A 150 -12.70 -26.19 -5.72
N ASN A 151 -11.77 -26.44 -4.80
CA ASN A 151 -12.06 -26.91 -3.45
C ASN A 151 -12.16 -25.71 -2.52
N SER A 152 -13.21 -25.66 -1.70
CA SER A 152 -13.29 -24.72 -0.58
C SER A 152 -12.09 -24.92 0.34
N LEU A 153 -11.50 -23.83 0.82
CA LEU A 153 -10.41 -23.92 1.78
C LEU A 153 -10.89 -24.73 3.01
N ASN A 154 -10.07 -25.68 3.46
CA ASN A 154 -10.50 -26.69 4.43
C ASN A 154 -10.67 -26.16 5.87
N LEU A 155 -10.17 -24.95 6.15
CA LEU A 155 -10.31 -24.30 7.44
C LEU A 155 -11.31 -23.15 7.37
N LYS A 156 -12.06 -22.98 8.46
CA LYS A 156 -12.96 -21.82 8.66
C LYS A 156 -12.18 -20.51 8.76
N GLU A 157 -10.94 -20.59 9.20
CA GLU A 157 -10.07 -19.44 9.35
C GLU A 157 -8.62 -19.85 9.07
N PHE A 158 -7.85 -18.97 8.43
CA PHE A 158 -6.41 -19.07 8.29
C PHE A 158 -5.77 -17.85 8.93
N ARG A 159 -4.72 -18.07 9.74
CA ARG A 159 -3.94 -16.99 10.35
C ARG A 159 -2.49 -17.08 9.90
N TYR A 160 -1.94 -15.97 9.46
CA TYR A 160 -0.55 -15.84 9.00
C TYR A 160 0.14 -14.74 9.79
N ASP A 161 1.33 -15.04 10.31
CA ASP A 161 2.26 -14.03 10.83
C ASP A 161 3.27 -13.62 9.76
N HIS A 162 3.74 -12.37 9.84
CA HIS A 162 4.64 -11.75 8.85
C HIS A 162 4.07 -11.87 7.44
N ALA A 163 2.81 -11.49 7.29
CA ALA A 163 2.03 -11.74 6.09
C ALA A 163 2.47 -10.83 4.93
N ILE A 164 2.58 -11.42 3.75
CA ILE A 164 2.78 -10.73 2.47
C ILE A 164 1.60 -11.08 1.58
N LEU A 165 0.78 -10.08 1.26
CA LEU A 165 -0.27 -10.18 0.26
C LEU A 165 0.30 -9.72 -1.10
N VAL A 166 0.35 -10.65 -2.04
CA VAL A 166 0.75 -10.41 -3.43
C VAL A 166 -0.52 -10.15 -4.23
N ILE A 167 -0.66 -8.97 -4.81
CA ILE A 167 -1.85 -8.54 -5.56
C ILE A 167 -1.45 -8.33 -7.01
N THR A 168 -2.08 -9.03 -7.94
CA THR A 168 -1.78 -8.99 -9.37
C THR A 168 -2.96 -8.45 -10.17
N SER A 169 -2.65 -7.62 -11.16
CA SER A 169 -3.63 -6.98 -12.05
C SER A 169 -3.33 -7.10 -13.53
#